data_AF-A0A528BNA4-F1
#
_entry.id   AF-A0A528BNA4-F1
#
_cell.length_a   1.000
_cell.length_b   1.000
_cell.length_c   1.000
_cell.angle_alpha   90.00
_cell.angle_beta   90.00
_cell.angle_gamma   90.00
#
_symmetry.space_group_name_H-M   'P 1'
#
loop_
_entity.id
_entity.type
_entity.pdbx_description
1 polymer ?
#
loop_
_entity_poly.entity_id
_entity_poly.type
_entity_poly.pdbx_seq_one_letter_code
_entity_poly.pdbx_strand_id
1 'polypeptide(L)'
;KEFSGIEPSNPAADRSYDAGAIVGLAIAIAGSEDPAKIKDAIYKAVDPAGTPIYAGKDEFAKALGLIKDGKPIRYEGVIGPVAFDKYGDITGPFRLWKIVDGKVTTDGEMTTDDVNALQAKLQ
;
A
#
# COMPACT_ATOMS: atom_id res chain seq x y z
N LYS A 1 18.71 1.26 -1.00
CA LYS A 1 19.94 2.03 -1.24
C LYS A 1 20.82 1.47 -2.36
N GLU A 2 21.32 0.24 -2.29
CA GLU A 2 22.29 -0.26 -3.31
C GLU A 2 21.71 -0.30 -4.74
N PHE A 3 20.44 -0.68 -4.89
CA PHE A 3 19.76 -0.68 -6.19
C PHE A 3 19.36 0.73 -6.68
N SER A 4 18.74 1.54 -5.81
CA SER A 4 18.06 2.78 -6.21
C SER A 4 18.78 4.09 -5.85
N GLY A 5 19.83 4.03 -5.02
CA GLY A 5 20.44 5.22 -4.39
C GLY A 5 19.56 5.93 -3.34
N ILE A 6 18.31 5.50 -3.16
CA ILE A 6 17.35 6.10 -2.22
C ILE A 6 17.50 5.43 -0.85
N GLU A 7 17.62 6.27 0.19
CA GLU A 7 17.54 5.81 1.57
C GLU A 7 16.10 5.43 1.93
N PRO A 8 15.85 4.27 2.57
CA PRO A 8 14.52 3.90 3.01
C PRO A 8 13.86 4.93 3.96
N SER A 9 14.67 5.73 4.66
CA SER A 9 14.21 6.81 5.54
C SER A 9 13.86 8.10 4.80
N ASN A 10 14.11 8.21 3.49
CA ASN A 10 13.76 9.40 2.75
C ASN A 10 12.24 9.57 2.69
N PRO A 11 11.74 10.82 2.65
CA PRO A 11 10.32 11.08 2.49
C PRO A 11 9.76 10.33 1.27
N ALA A 12 8.63 9.67 1.48
CA ALA A 12 7.87 8.91 0.47
C ALA A 12 8.56 7.67 -0.13
N ALA A 13 9.75 7.27 0.34
CA ALA A 13 10.43 6.06 -0.17
C ALA A 13 9.59 4.80 0.05
N ASP A 14 8.95 4.69 1.23
CA ASP A 14 8.01 3.63 1.60
C ASP A 14 6.76 3.65 0.70
N ARG A 15 6.12 4.81 0.54
CA ARG A 15 4.94 4.96 -0.32
C ARG A 15 5.23 4.63 -1.79
N SER A 16 6.39 5.03 -2.31
CA SER A 16 6.78 4.70 -3.69
C SER A 16 7.02 3.20 -3.88
N TYR A 17 7.60 2.52 -2.88
CA TYR A 17 7.75 1.07 -2.91
C TYR A 17 6.38 0.38 -2.98
N ASP A 18 5.46 0.76 -2.10
CA ASP A 18 4.12 0.16 -2.04
C ASP A 18 3.29 0.47 -3.29
N ALA A 19 3.39 1.67 -3.85
CA ALA A 19 2.75 2.01 -5.11
C ALA A 19 3.25 1.12 -6.26
N GLY A 20 4.56 0.89 -6.35
CA GLY A 20 5.14 -0.02 -7.34
C GLY A 20 4.67 -1.46 -7.16
N ALA A 21 4.61 -1.94 -5.91
CA ALA A 21 4.11 -3.27 -5.57
C ALA A 21 2.64 -3.45 -6.00
N ILE A 22 1.78 -2.48 -5.69
CA ILE A 22 0.35 -2.50 -6.04
C ILE A 22 0.17 -2.54 -7.57
N VAL A 23 0.90 -1.71 -8.32
CA VAL A 23 0.83 -1.73 -9.79
C VAL A 23 1.31 -3.08 -10.35
N GLY A 24 2.41 -3.63 -9.83
CA GLY A 24 2.91 -4.94 -10.27
C GLY A 24 1.91 -6.07 -10.01
N LEU A 25 1.28 -6.08 -8.84
CA LEU A 25 0.23 -7.03 -8.50
C LEU A 25 -1.02 -6.85 -9.35
N ALA A 26 -1.42 -5.60 -9.63
CA ALA A 26 -2.54 -5.30 -10.51
C ALA A 26 -2.30 -5.80 -11.94
N ILE A 27 -1.08 -5.67 -12.47
CA ILE A 27 -0.69 -6.24 -13.77
C ILE A 27 -0.82 -7.77 -13.74
N ALA A 28 -0.36 -8.43 -12.67
CA ALA A 28 -0.47 -9.87 -12.53
C ALA A 28 -1.95 -10.33 -12.44
N ILE A 29 -2.78 -9.61 -11.71
CA ILE A 29 -4.24 -9.87 -11.60
C ILE A 29 -4.94 -9.65 -12.95
N ALA A 30 -4.58 -8.59 -13.66
CA ALA A 30 -5.15 -8.28 -14.97
C ALA A 30 -4.75 -9.31 -16.05
N GLY A 31 -3.60 -9.97 -15.87
CA GLY A 31 -3.02 -10.88 -16.86
C GLY A 31 -2.80 -10.22 -18.22
N SER A 32 -2.58 -8.90 -18.23
CA SER A 32 -2.63 -8.05 -19.43
C SER A 32 -1.89 -6.74 -19.20
N GLU A 33 -1.31 -6.20 -20.27
CA GLU A 33 -0.68 -4.87 -20.30
C GLU A 33 -1.65 -3.72 -20.67
N ASP A 34 -2.90 -4.06 -21.00
CA ASP A 34 -3.99 -3.11 -21.23
C ASP A 34 -4.20 -2.16 -20.02
N PRO A 35 -4.02 -0.84 -20.19
CA PRO A 35 -4.17 0.15 -19.11
C PRO A 35 -5.55 0.14 -18.44
N ALA A 36 -6.63 -0.14 -19.20
CA ALA A 36 -7.98 -0.17 -18.64
C ALA A 36 -8.15 -1.34 -17.68
N LYS A 37 -7.59 -2.51 -18.03
CA LYS A 37 -7.63 -3.71 -17.16
C LYS A 37 -6.75 -3.55 -15.94
N ILE A 38 -5.59 -2.91 -16.07
CA ILE A 38 -4.72 -2.62 -14.93
C ILE A 38 -5.42 -1.66 -13.96
N LYS A 39 -6.04 -0.59 -14.47
CA LYS A 39 -6.81 0.36 -13.66
C LYS A 39 -7.88 -0.35 -12.83
N ASP A 40 -8.65 -1.26 -13.44
CA ASP A 40 -9.69 -2.01 -12.75
C ASP A 40 -9.12 -3.04 -11.74
N ALA A 41 -7.90 -3.53 -11.98
CA ALA A 41 -7.22 -4.48 -11.11
C ALA A 41 -6.52 -3.85 -9.89
N ILE A 42 -6.25 -2.53 -9.89
CA ILE A 42 -5.64 -1.82 -8.75
C ILE A 42 -6.42 -2.07 -7.45
N TYR A 43 -7.76 -1.97 -7.51
CA TYR A 43 -8.62 -2.19 -6.35
C TYR A 43 -8.61 -3.65 -5.87
N LYS A 44 -8.35 -4.61 -6.77
CA LYS A 44 -8.29 -6.05 -6.45
C LYS A 44 -6.97 -6.45 -5.78
N ALA A 45 -5.91 -5.67 -5.93
CA ALA A 45 -4.63 -5.93 -5.28
C ALA A 45 -4.71 -5.71 -3.75
N VAL A 46 -5.73 -4.97 -3.29
CA VAL A 46 -5.94 -4.59 -1.89
C VAL A 46 -7.35 -5.00 -1.42
N ASP A 47 -7.89 -6.09 -1.98
CA ASP A 47 -9.24 -6.56 -1.67
C ASP A 47 -9.35 -6.92 -0.17
N PRO A 48 -10.27 -6.32 0.60
CA PRO A 48 -10.40 -6.59 2.04
C PRO A 48 -10.69 -8.06 2.37
N ALA A 49 -11.30 -8.81 1.44
CA ALA A 49 -11.58 -10.24 1.58
C ALA A 49 -10.39 -11.13 1.17
N GLY A 50 -9.30 -10.53 0.67
CA GLY A 50 -8.12 -11.24 0.22
C GLY A 50 -7.22 -11.75 1.34
N THR A 51 -6.37 -12.71 1.01
CA THR A 51 -5.31 -13.16 1.92
C THR A 51 -4.26 -12.04 2.08
N PRO A 52 -3.84 -11.68 3.31
CA PRO A 52 -2.78 -10.70 3.52
C PRO A 52 -1.48 -11.11 2.83
N ILE A 53 -0.92 -10.16 2.09
CA ILE A 53 0.37 -10.25 1.38
C ILE A 53 1.24 -9.09 1.84
N TYR A 54 2.36 -9.38 2.48
CA TYR A 54 3.29 -8.35 2.96
C TYR A 54 4.36 -7.98 1.92
N ALA A 55 5.12 -6.92 2.19
CA ALA A 55 6.25 -6.53 1.35
C ALA A 55 7.36 -7.58 1.39
N GLY A 56 7.79 -8.07 0.21
CA GLY A 56 8.99 -8.89 0.09
C GLY A 56 8.84 -10.03 -0.93
N LYS A 57 9.98 -10.60 -1.32
CA LYS A 57 10.07 -11.62 -2.38
C LYS A 57 9.15 -12.82 -2.14
N ASP A 58 9.18 -13.38 -0.93
CA ASP A 58 8.44 -14.61 -0.62
C ASP A 58 6.93 -14.38 -0.60
N GLU A 59 6.51 -13.21 -0.10
CA GLU A 59 5.11 -12.79 -0.11
C GLU A 59 4.61 -12.46 -1.52
N PHE A 60 5.44 -11.86 -2.39
CA PHE A 60 5.09 -11.71 -3.80
C PHE A 60 4.97 -13.06 -4.52
N ALA A 61 5.85 -14.03 -4.23
CA ALA A 61 5.72 -15.37 -4.79
C ALA A 61 4.40 -16.04 -4.37
N LYS A 62 4.04 -15.92 -3.09
CA LYS A 62 2.73 -16.36 -2.55
C LYS A 62 1.57 -15.65 -3.25
N ALA A 63 1.64 -14.33 -3.41
CA ALA A 63 0.61 -13.54 -4.09
C ALA A 63 0.39 -13.99 -5.53
N LEU A 64 1.47 -14.17 -6.30
CA LEU A 64 1.40 -14.66 -7.67
C LEU A 64 0.79 -16.07 -7.76
N GLY A 65 1.08 -16.93 -6.78
CA GLY A 65 0.42 -18.24 -6.66
C GLY A 65 -1.09 -18.12 -6.43
N LEU A 66 -1.51 -17.27 -5.49
CA LEU A 66 -2.94 -17.03 -5.22
C LEU A 66 -3.65 -16.41 -6.41
N ILE A 67 -3.03 -15.43 -7.08
CA ILE A 67 -3.57 -14.80 -8.29
C ILE A 67 -3.77 -15.83 -9.39
N LYS A 68 -2.78 -16.73 -9.59
CA LYS A 68 -2.89 -17.83 -10.56
C LYS A 68 -4.05 -18.78 -10.25
N ASP A 69 -4.30 -19.03 -8.96
CA ASP A 69 -5.44 -19.83 -8.49
C ASP A 69 -6.78 -19.07 -8.53
N GLY A 70 -6.79 -17.79 -8.93
CA GLY A 70 -7.99 -16.94 -8.93
C GLY A 70 -8.46 -16.52 -7.53
N LYS A 71 -7.59 -16.60 -6.52
CA LYS A 71 -7.90 -16.24 -5.14
C LYS A 71 -7.61 -14.76 -4.87
N PRO A 72 -8.46 -14.06 -4.10
CA PRO A 72 -8.24 -12.65 -3.78
C PRO A 72 -7.03 -12.47 -2.85
N ILE A 73 -6.35 -11.34 -3.00
CA ILE A 73 -5.21 -10.94 -2.19
C ILE A 73 -5.44 -9.56 -1.57
N ARG A 74 -4.77 -9.30 -0.45
CA ARG A 74 -4.78 -8.01 0.23
C ARG A 74 -3.35 -7.58 0.50
N TYR A 75 -2.79 -6.75 -0.38
CA TYR A 75 -1.45 -6.23 -0.17
C TYR A 75 -1.42 -5.26 1.03
N GLU A 76 -0.52 -5.53 1.98
CA GLU A 76 -0.26 -4.73 3.17
C GLU A 76 1.23 -4.43 3.21
N GLY A 77 1.60 -3.27 2.70
CA GLY A 77 2.98 -2.90 2.44
C GLY A 77 3.71 -2.30 3.63
N VAL A 78 4.77 -1.56 3.33
CA VAL A 78 5.59 -0.85 4.34
C VAL A 78 4.76 0.20 5.08
N ILE A 79 3.81 0.84 4.42
CA ILE A 79 2.91 1.84 5.02
C ILE A 79 1.69 1.24 5.70
N GLY A 80 1.61 -0.10 5.76
CA GLY A 80 0.50 -0.85 6.33
C GLY A 80 -0.63 -1.10 5.34
N PRO A 81 -1.82 -1.46 5.84
CA PRO A 81 -2.99 -1.69 5.00
C PRO A 81 -3.42 -0.38 4.33
N VAL A 82 -3.69 -0.46 3.03
CA VAL A 82 -4.26 0.64 2.26
C VAL A 82 -5.58 0.21 1.65
N ALA A 83 -6.54 1.13 1.59
CA ALA A 83 -7.79 0.95 0.88
C ALA A 83 -8.03 2.20 0.04
N PHE A 84 -8.43 2.00 -1.22
CA PHE A 84 -8.81 3.10 -2.11
C PHE A 84 -10.27 3.45 -1.89
N ASP A 85 -10.56 4.73 -1.75
CA ASP A 85 -11.93 5.23 -1.82
C ASP A 85 -12.41 5.35 -3.29
N LYS A 86 -13.63 5.85 -3.47
CA LYS A 86 -14.24 6.01 -4.81
C LYS A 86 -13.53 7.04 -5.70
N TYR A 87 -12.67 7.88 -5.13
CA TYR A 87 -11.88 8.88 -5.85
C TYR A 87 -10.45 8.39 -6.12
N GLY A 88 -10.06 7.24 -5.56
CA GLY A 88 -8.71 6.70 -5.66
C GLY A 88 -7.77 7.24 -4.59
N ASP A 89 -8.30 7.91 -3.55
CA ASP A 89 -7.51 8.32 -2.40
C ASP A 89 -7.34 7.14 -1.45
N ILE A 90 -6.16 7.06 -0.82
CA ILE A 90 -5.90 6.06 0.21
C ILE A 90 -6.10 6.64 1.60
N THR A 91 -6.77 5.90 2.46
CA THR A 91 -6.75 6.13 3.91
C THR A 91 -5.71 5.20 4.55
N GLY A 92 -4.97 5.71 5.52
CA GLY A 92 -3.95 4.95 6.27
C GLY A 92 -3.51 5.71 7.52
N PRO A 93 -2.57 5.16 8.30
CA PRO A 93 -2.13 5.80 9.52
C PRO A 93 -1.31 7.06 9.22
N PHE A 94 -1.39 8.04 10.13
CA PHE A 94 -0.58 9.25 10.08
C PHE A 94 0.47 9.24 11.19
N ARG A 95 1.70 9.65 10.87
CA ARG A 95 2.74 9.91 11.87
C ARG A 95 2.75 11.39 12.22
N LEU A 96 2.75 11.70 13.51
CA LEU A 96 3.01 13.05 13.98
C LEU A 96 4.53 13.27 13.98
N TRP A 97 5.01 14.14 13.11
CA TRP A 97 6.41 14.51 13.04
C TRP A 97 6.69 15.80 13.79
N LYS A 98 7.86 15.84 14.43
CA LYS A 98 8.40 17.02 15.09
C LYS A 98 9.85 17.23 14.68
N ILE A 99 10.23 18.48 14.41
CA ILE A 99 11.62 18.83 14.13
C ILE A 99 12.29 19.21 15.46
N VAL A 100 13.31 18.44 15.85
CA VAL A 100 14.12 18.67 17.05
C VAL A 100 15.58 18.74 16.62
N ASP A 101 16.27 19.85 16.94
CA ASP A 101 17.67 20.09 16.57
C ASP A 101 17.98 19.87 15.08
N GLY A 102 17.06 20.31 14.22
CA GLY A 102 17.19 20.18 12.76
C GLY A 102 16.94 18.76 12.22
N LYS A 103 16.47 17.81 13.05
CA LYS A 103 16.17 16.44 12.65
C LYS A 103 14.68 16.14 12.78
N VAL A 104 14.13 15.36 11.85
CA VAL A 104 12.76 14.84 11.93
C VAL A 104 12.72 13.72 12.96
N THR A 105 11.80 13.83 13.91
CA THR A 105 11.49 12.82 14.93
C THR A 105 10.00 12.48 14.87
N THR A 106 9.63 11.25 15.20
CA THR A 106 8.22 10.83 15.30
C THR A 106 7.77 10.99 16.74
N ASP A 107 6.72 11.78 16.97
CA ASP A 107 6.18 12.20 18.28
C ASP A 107 4.76 11.63 18.52
N GLY A 108 4.30 10.72 17.65
CA GLY A 108 3.01 10.06 17.78
C GLY A 108 2.51 9.44 16.49
N GLU A 109 1.37 8.76 16.58
CA GLU A 109 0.66 8.15 15.46
C GLU A 109 -0.85 8.34 15.63
N MET A 110 -1.55 8.51 14.51
CA MET A 110 -2.99 8.33 14.39
C MET A 110 -3.21 7.07 13.57
N THR A 111 -3.83 6.06 14.16
CA THR A 111 -4.01 4.75 13.50
C THR A 111 -5.03 4.83 12.37
N THR A 112 -5.07 3.84 11.48
CA THR A 112 -6.11 3.76 10.45
C THR A 112 -7.51 3.77 11.06
N ASP A 113 -7.71 3.09 12.19
CA ASP A 113 -9.00 3.05 12.89
C ASP A 113 -9.38 4.43 13.45
N ASP A 114 -8.42 5.18 13.99
CA ASP A 114 -8.65 6.57 14.43
C ASP A 114 -9.06 7.47 13.26
N VAL A 115 -8.41 7.31 12.10
CA VAL A 115 -8.73 8.09 10.89
C VAL A 115 -10.13 7.76 10.39
N ASN A 116 -10.47 6.47 10.32
CA ASN A 116 -11.80 6.01 9.93
C ASN A 116 -12.87 6.54 10.89
N ALA A 117 -12.62 6.48 12.19
CA ALA A 117 -13.53 7.00 13.21
C ALA A 117 -13.70 8.53 13.11
N LEU A 118 -12.65 9.27 12.71
CA LEU A 118 -12.75 10.71 12.46
C LEU A 118 -13.55 11.00 11.18
N GLN A 119 -13.26 10.32 10.08
CA GLN A 119 -13.97 10.49 8.80
C GLN A 119 -15.47 10.22 8.96
N ALA A 120 -15.85 9.17 9.70
CA ALA A 120 -17.25 8.84 9.97
C ALA A 120 -18.02 9.94 10.74
N LYS A 121 -17.32 10.81 11.48
CA LYS A 121 -17.93 11.95 12.20
C LYS A 121 -18.11 13.20 11.32
N LEU A 122 -17.43 13.25 10.18
CA LEU A 122 -17.41 14.42 9.28
C LEU A 122 -18.40 14.28 8.11
N GLN A 123 -19.03 13.10 7.96
CA GLN A 123 -20.11 12.82 7.02
C GLN A 123 -21.48 13.07 7.65
#